data_AF-A0A395JTV9-F1
#
_entry.id   AF-A0A395JTV9-F1
#
_cell.length_a   1.000
_cell.length_b   1.000
_cell.length_c   1.000
_cell.angle_alpha   90.00
_cell.angle_beta   90.00
_cell.angle_gamma   90.00
#
_symmetry.space_group_name_H-M   'P 1'
#
loop_
_entity.id
_entity.type
_entity.pdbx_description
1 polymer ?
#
loop_
_entity_poly.entity_id
_entity_poly.type
_entity_poly.pdbx_seq_one_letter_code
_entity_poly.pdbx_strand_id
1 'polypeptide(L)'
;MKIIKITLLFIVISTLTSCASGYRMIEPKSINYVSTKETNNVKLEYKYDLLDKKYAKKELKKGIKLVAIKITNNSEKDLTFGRDVKLTYENGTEIFVMDNTKAFTSLKQSPASYLWYLLLTPLNLQTIENGVPTSSTPIGLAIGPGLAGVNMIAAGSANKKFKTEMLEYNINGTLLKKGETKYGLIGIRADSFDSLKLKIE
;
A
#
# COMPACT_ATOMS: atom_id res chain seq x y z
N MET A 1 15.12 16.57 34.48
CA MET A 1 14.75 15.13 34.49
C MET A 1 13.34 14.82 33.98
N LYS A 2 12.28 15.56 34.36
CA LYS A 2 10.89 15.24 33.90
C LYS A 2 10.71 15.28 32.37
N ILE A 3 11.29 16.26 31.68
CA ILE A 3 11.20 16.39 30.21
C ILE A 3 11.89 15.21 29.49
N ILE A 4 13.09 14.81 29.93
CA ILE A 4 13.83 13.67 29.34
C ILE A 4 13.02 12.37 29.47
N LYS A 5 12.40 12.12 30.63
CA LYS A 5 11.55 10.93 30.84
C LYS A 5 10.31 10.92 29.94
N ILE A 6 9.69 12.08 29.75
CA ILE A 6 8.53 12.25 28.85
C ILE A 6 8.95 12.00 27.39
N THR A 7 10.07 12.58 26.94
CA THR A 7 10.60 12.35 25.60
C THR A 7 10.94 10.88 25.36
N LEU A 8 11.56 10.20 26.33
CA LEU A 8 11.88 8.78 26.23
C LEU A 8 10.62 7.91 26.12
N LEU A 9 9.57 8.25 26.88
CA LEU A 9 8.28 7.58 26.83
C LEU A 9 7.61 7.73 25.45
N PHE A 10 7.63 8.92 24.85
CA PHE A 10 7.12 9.14 23.49
C PHE A 10 7.90 8.36 22.43
N ILE A 11 9.22 8.23 22.59
CA ILE A 11 10.06 7.41 21.69
C ILE A 11 9.66 5.93 21.79
N VAL A 12 9.50 5.40 23.00
CA VAL A 12 9.08 4.00 23.21
C VAL A 12 7.70 3.74 22.59
N ILE A 13 6.70 4.59 22.88
CA ILE A 13 5.36 4.45 22.30
C ILE A 13 5.39 4.53 20.77
N SER A 14 6.22 5.42 20.21
CA SER A 14 6.38 5.54 18.76
C SER A 14 7.00 4.29 18.13
N THR A 15 7.95 3.64 18.81
CA THR A 15 8.55 2.39 18.34
C THR A 15 7.59 1.20 18.39
N LEU A 16 6.65 1.15 19.35
CA LEU A 16 5.66 0.07 19.47
C LEU A 16 4.59 0.09 18.36
N THR A 17 4.27 1.26 17.81
CA THR A 17 3.36 1.37 16.64
C THR A 17 4.06 1.09 15.30
N SER A 18 5.37 0.86 15.33
CA SER A 18 6.18 0.76 14.14
C SER A 18 6.26 -0.66 13.55
N CYS A 19 5.56 -1.66 14.09
CA CYS A 19 5.56 -3.04 13.56
C CYS A 19 5.07 -3.15 12.10
N ALA A 20 5.49 -4.20 11.41
CA ALA A 20 5.07 -4.52 10.05
C ALA A 20 3.55 -4.76 9.98
N SER A 21 2.94 -4.23 8.93
CA SER A 21 1.54 -4.49 8.64
C SER A 21 1.44 -5.71 7.74
N GLY A 22 0.43 -6.56 7.97
CA GLY A 22 -0.01 -7.49 6.93
C GLY A 22 -0.55 -6.75 5.71
N TYR A 23 -0.57 -7.44 4.57
CA TYR A 23 -1.27 -7.02 3.36
C TYR A 23 -2.56 -7.84 3.23
N ARG A 24 -3.70 -7.15 3.16
CA ARG A 24 -5.00 -7.73 2.83
C ARG A 24 -5.15 -7.65 1.31
N MET A 25 -5.40 -8.79 0.66
CA MET A 25 -5.63 -8.80 -0.78
C MET A 25 -6.89 -8.00 -1.10
N ILE A 26 -6.83 -7.27 -2.19
CA ILE A 26 -7.89 -6.36 -2.62
C ILE A 26 -8.99 -7.14 -3.35
N GLU A 27 -8.60 -8.18 -4.08
CA GLU A 27 -9.44 -9.07 -4.88
C GLU A 27 -10.41 -8.29 -5.77
N PRO A 28 -9.93 -7.61 -6.83
CA PRO A 28 -10.76 -6.72 -7.67
C PRO A 28 -12.07 -7.33 -8.18
N LYS A 29 -12.13 -8.66 -8.33
CA LYS A 29 -13.34 -9.39 -8.77
C LYS A 29 -14.44 -9.49 -7.70
N SER A 30 -14.11 -9.39 -6.41
CA SER A 30 -15.06 -9.52 -5.29
C SER A 30 -15.47 -8.16 -4.68
N ILE A 31 -14.88 -7.06 -5.16
CA ILE A 31 -15.20 -5.72 -4.69
C ILE A 31 -16.62 -5.30 -5.09
N ASN A 32 -17.35 -4.73 -4.12
CA ASN A 32 -18.51 -3.90 -4.42
C ASN A 32 -18.06 -2.51 -4.91
N TYR A 33 -18.18 -2.29 -6.22
CA TYR A 33 -17.84 -1.01 -6.86
C TYR A 33 -18.99 -0.02 -6.67
N VAL A 34 -18.68 1.10 -6.02
CA VAL A 34 -19.68 2.12 -5.64
C VAL A 34 -19.80 3.24 -6.67
N SER A 35 -18.76 3.46 -7.47
CA SER A 35 -18.74 4.52 -8.48
C SER A 35 -18.83 3.93 -9.86
N THR A 36 -19.77 4.43 -10.68
CA THR A 36 -19.98 3.98 -12.06
C THR A 36 -20.14 5.15 -13.02
N LYS A 37 -19.54 5.04 -14.20
CA LYS A 37 -19.67 5.96 -15.32
C LYS A 37 -19.66 5.19 -16.62
N GLU A 38 -20.46 5.62 -17.58
CA GLU A 38 -20.51 5.04 -18.91
C GLU A 38 -20.15 6.09 -19.96
N THR A 39 -19.38 5.69 -20.97
CA THR A 39 -18.97 6.57 -22.08
C THR A 39 -18.84 5.74 -23.34
N ASN A 40 -19.60 6.10 -24.39
CA ASN A 40 -19.61 5.40 -25.68
C ASN A 40 -19.79 3.87 -25.55
N ASN A 41 -20.76 3.45 -24.73
CA ASN A 41 -21.04 2.04 -24.43
C ASN A 41 -19.87 1.28 -23.77
N VAL A 42 -18.93 2.00 -23.15
CA VAL A 42 -17.90 1.41 -22.29
C VAL A 42 -18.17 1.84 -20.86
N LYS A 43 -18.46 0.87 -20.00
CA LYS A 43 -18.78 1.10 -18.60
C LYS A 43 -17.50 1.00 -17.76
N LEU A 44 -17.25 2.03 -16.96
CA LEU A 44 -16.25 2.06 -15.90
C LEU A 44 -16.93 1.96 -14.55
N GLU A 45 -16.42 1.07 -13.72
CA GLU A 45 -16.73 0.95 -12.31
C GLU A 45 -15.41 1.06 -11.54
N TYR A 46 -15.36 1.87 -10.48
CA TYR A 46 -14.11 2.09 -9.75
C TYR A 46 -14.30 2.24 -8.25
N LYS A 47 -13.21 2.00 -7.50
CA LYS A 47 -13.16 2.16 -6.05
C LYS A 47 -11.78 2.61 -5.57
N TYR A 48 -11.80 3.60 -4.68
CA TYR A 48 -10.66 4.12 -3.93
C TYR A 48 -10.56 3.46 -2.53
N ASP A 49 -9.55 3.85 -1.75
CA ASP A 49 -9.36 3.45 -0.35
C ASP A 49 -9.33 1.94 -0.14
N LEU A 50 -8.46 1.29 -0.91
CA LEU A 50 -8.31 -0.17 -0.95
C LEU A 50 -7.27 -0.68 0.04
N LEU A 51 -6.31 0.16 0.39
CA LEU A 51 -5.16 -0.20 1.22
C LEU A 51 -5.42 0.16 2.68
N ASP A 52 -4.85 -0.64 3.59
CA ASP A 52 -4.98 -0.45 5.03
C ASP A 52 -3.64 -0.10 5.70
N LYS A 53 -3.72 0.46 6.90
CA LYS A 53 -2.59 0.63 7.84
C LYS A 53 -1.38 1.31 7.18
N LYS A 54 -0.25 0.59 7.06
CA LYS A 54 1.00 1.16 6.53
C LYS A 54 0.96 1.45 5.04
N TYR A 55 0.17 0.70 4.27
CA TYR A 55 0.01 0.93 2.84
C TYR A 55 -0.84 2.18 2.58
N ALA A 56 -1.95 2.35 3.31
CA ALA A 56 -2.74 3.59 3.29
C ALA A 56 -1.91 4.84 3.66
N LYS A 57 -1.07 4.73 4.71
CA LYS A 57 -0.14 5.81 5.09
C LYS A 57 0.86 6.14 3.97
N LYS A 58 1.26 5.16 3.16
CA LYS A 58 2.16 5.36 2.02
C LYS A 58 1.46 6.06 0.87
N GLU A 59 0.19 5.76 0.61
CA GLU A 59 -0.61 6.48 -0.37
C GLU A 59 -0.63 7.98 -0.08
N LEU A 60 -1.00 8.34 1.16
CA LEU A 60 -1.00 9.73 1.61
C LEU A 60 0.39 10.37 1.55
N LYS A 61 1.42 9.69 2.08
CA LYS A 61 2.79 10.22 2.11
C LYS A 61 3.40 10.39 0.70
N LYS A 62 2.92 9.65 -0.30
CA LYS A 62 3.46 9.66 -1.66
C LYS A 62 2.60 10.41 -2.66
N GLY A 63 1.39 10.85 -2.30
CA GLY A 63 0.44 11.45 -3.24
C GLY A 63 0.04 10.46 -4.33
N ILE A 64 -0.09 9.17 -3.97
CA ILE A 64 -0.45 8.10 -4.90
C ILE A 64 -1.69 7.40 -4.35
N LYS A 65 -2.72 7.28 -5.16
CA LYS A 65 -3.91 6.50 -4.85
C LYS A 65 -3.90 5.21 -5.66
N LEU A 66 -4.12 4.09 -5.01
CA LEU A 66 -4.42 2.82 -5.62
C LEU A 66 -5.92 2.73 -5.87
N VAL A 67 -6.28 2.45 -7.11
CA VAL A 67 -7.67 2.38 -7.56
C VAL A 67 -7.91 1.03 -8.20
N ALA A 68 -9.03 0.41 -7.82
CA ALA A 68 -9.54 -0.79 -8.43
C ALA A 68 -10.50 -0.31 -9.50
N ILE A 69 -10.32 -0.81 -10.70
CA ILE A 69 -11.18 -0.51 -11.83
C ILE A 69 -11.73 -1.79 -12.42
N LYS A 70 -12.97 -1.71 -12.86
CA LYS A 70 -13.65 -2.72 -13.63
C LYS A 70 -14.18 -2.03 -14.89
N ILE A 71 -13.79 -2.55 -16.05
CA ILE A 71 -14.16 -1.99 -17.35
C ILE A 71 -14.93 -3.06 -18.09
N THR A 72 -16.13 -2.72 -18.52
CA THR A 72 -16.98 -3.55 -19.39
C THR A 72 -17.11 -2.87 -20.75
N ASN A 73 -16.61 -3.53 -21.79
CA ASN A 73 -16.70 -3.03 -23.16
C ASN A 73 -18.00 -3.53 -23.81
N ASN A 74 -19.06 -2.72 -23.80
CA ASN A 74 -20.30 -3.00 -24.54
C ASN A 74 -20.31 -2.36 -25.93
N SER A 75 -19.18 -1.80 -26.39
CA SER A 75 -19.07 -1.22 -27.72
C SER A 75 -18.96 -2.31 -28.79
N GLU A 76 -19.01 -1.91 -30.06
CA GLU A 76 -18.92 -2.85 -31.19
C GLU A 76 -17.48 -3.17 -31.63
N LYS A 77 -16.47 -2.52 -31.03
CA LYS A 77 -15.06 -2.69 -31.36
C LYS A 77 -14.25 -3.18 -30.17
N ASP A 78 -13.17 -3.89 -30.46
CA ASP A 78 -12.15 -4.21 -29.46
C ASP A 78 -11.37 -2.94 -29.09
N LEU A 79 -10.99 -2.82 -27.83
CA LEU A 79 -10.36 -1.64 -27.27
C LEU A 79 -9.11 -2.01 -26.47
N THR A 80 -8.01 -1.29 -26.63
CA THR A 80 -6.82 -1.46 -25.79
C THR A 80 -6.75 -0.38 -24.73
N PHE A 81 -6.75 -0.76 -23.44
CA PHE A 81 -6.61 0.21 -22.36
C PHE A 81 -5.21 0.84 -22.35
N GLY A 82 -5.13 2.16 -22.19
CA GLY A 82 -3.91 2.95 -22.30
C GLY A 82 -3.60 3.44 -23.71
N ARG A 83 -4.25 2.89 -24.75
CA ARG A 83 -4.15 3.36 -26.14
C ARG A 83 -5.49 3.92 -26.63
N ASP A 84 -6.48 3.05 -26.78
CA ASP A 84 -7.80 3.39 -27.33
C ASP A 84 -8.76 3.88 -26.23
N VAL A 85 -8.45 3.57 -24.96
CA VAL A 85 -9.22 3.95 -23.77
C VAL A 85 -8.27 4.50 -22.72
N LYS A 86 -8.52 5.71 -22.25
CA LYS A 86 -7.73 6.38 -21.21
C LYS A 86 -8.61 6.83 -20.05
N LEU A 87 -8.01 7.02 -18.89
CA LEU A 87 -8.69 7.58 -17.72
C LEU A 87 -8.53 9.09 -17.69
N THR A 88 -9.61 9.77 -17.32
CA THR A 88 -9.69 11.21 -17.14
C THR A 88 -10.45 11.52 -15.85
N TYR A 89 -10.21 12.68 -15.27
CA TYR A 89 -11.12 13.25 -14.29
C TYR A 89 -12.39 13.76 -14.98
N GLU A 90 -13.48 13.99 -14.24
CA GLU A 90 -14.73 14.52 -14.81
C GLU A 90 -14.55 15.86 -15.55
N ASN A 91 -13.55 16.67 -15.16
CA ASN A 91 -13.22 17.93 -15.84
C ASN A 91 -12.47 17.73 -17.18
N GLY A 92 -12.24 16.49 -17.61
CA GLY A 92 -11.56 16.14 -18.86
C GLY A 92 -10.03 16.09 -18.77
N THR A 93 -9.44 16.41 -17.61
CA THR A 93 -7.99 16.31 -17.41
C THR A 93 -7.56 14.85 -17.44
N GLU A 94 -6.57 14.53 -18.28
CA GLU A 94 -6.05 13.16 -18.41
C GLU A 94 -5.31 12.72 -17.16
N ILE A 95 -5.58 11.49 -16.73
CA ILE A 95 -4.97 10.90 -15.56
C ILE A 95 -3.74 10.11 -15.98
N PHE A 96 -2.60 10.49 -15.41
CA PHE A 96 -1.40 9.69 -15.55
C PHE A 96 -1.50 8.41 -14.73
N VAL A 97 -1.83 7.31 -15.40
CA VAL A 97 -1.79 5.96 -14.83
C VAL A 97 -0.33 5.54 -14.72
N MET A 98 0.12 5.29 -13.48
CA MET A 98 1.48 4.85 -13.20
C MET A 98 1.66 3.39 -13.63
N ASP A 99 2.86 3.06 -14.11
CA ASP A 99 3.29 1.67 -14.23
C ASP A 99 3.14 0.93 -12.89
N ASN A 100 2.57 -0.27 -12.91
CA ASN A 100 2.24 -1.02 -11.70
C ASN A 100 3.49 -1.39 -10.88
N THR A 101 4.65 -1.57 -11.50
CA THR A 101 5.91 -1.79 -10.78
C THR A 101 6.36 -0.51 -10.06
N LYS A 102 6.23 0.67 -10.69
CA LYS A 102 6.50 1.98 -10.07
C LYS A 102 5.51 2.30 -8.93
N ALA A 103 4.23 2.01 -9.12
CA ALA A 103 3.21 2.15 -8.07
C ALA A 103 3.54 1.24 -6.87
N PHE A 104 3.80 -0.05 -7.12
CA PHE A 104 4.21 -1.01 -6.09
C PHE A 104 5.46 -0.55 -5.32
N THR A 105 6.53 -0.17 -6.02
CA THR A 105 7.79 0.25 -5.39
C THR A 105 7.63 1.50 -4.53
N SER A 106 6.70 2.39 -4.89
CA SER A 106 6.39 3.61 -4.13
C SER A 106 5.55 3.32 -2.87
N LEU A 107 4.60 2.38 -2.97
CA LEU A 107 3.62 2.08 -1.93
C LEU A 107 4.03 0.94 -0.97
N LYS A 108 5.03 0.12 -1.32
CA LYS A 108 5.48 -0.99 -0.47
C LYS A 108 6.00 -0.54 0.89
N GLN A 109 5.91 -1.44 1.87
CA GLN A 109 6.59 -1.27 3.16
C GLN A 109 8.11 -1.33 2.95
N SER A 110 8.88 -0.68 3.82
CA SER A 110 10.34 -0.64 3.76
C SER A 110 10.92 -1.63 4.79
N PRO A 111 11.29 -2.89 4.44
CA PRO A 111 11.76 -3.85 5.44
C PRO A 111 13.02 -3.38 6.18
N ALA A 112 13.93 -2.68 5.48
CA ALA A 112 15.16 -2.16 6.07
C ALA A 112 14.90 -1.16 7.22
N SER A 113 13.73 -0.51 7.30
CA SER A 113 13.43 0.38 8.43
C SER A 113 13.26 -0.38 9.75
N TYR A 114 13.07 -1.69 9.73
CA TYR A 114 13.01 -2.50 10.95
C TYR A 114 14.38 -2.82 11.54
N LEU A 115 15.48 -2.56 10.80
CA LEU A 115 16.83 -2.67 11.36
C LEU A 115 17.09 -1.67 12.49
N TRP A 116 16.27 -0.62 12.61
CA TRP A 116 16.31 0.28 13.78
C TRP A 116 16.03 -0.43 15.10
N TYR A 117 15.34 -1.59 15.10
CA TYR A 117 15.20 -2.41 16.30
C TYR A 117 16.54 -2.98 16.80
N LEU A 118 17.58 -3.05 15.96
CA LEU A 118 18.92 -3.44 16.40
C LEU A 118 19.53 -2.42 17.39
N LEU A 119 19.00 -1.21 17.49
CA LEU A 119 19.40 -0.26 18.53
C LEU A 119 18.98 -0.72 19.94
N LEU A 120 18.09 -1.71 20.06
CA LEU A 120 17.72 -2.34 21.32
C LEU A 120 18.71 -3.42 21.76
N THR A 121 19.71 -3.75 20.93
CA THR A 121 20.74 -4.77 21.21
C THR A 121 21.53 -4.52 22.51
N PRO A 122 21.91 -3.28 22.87
CA PRO A 122 22.68 -3.01 24.10
C PRO A 122 21.85 -3.06 25.39
N LEU A 123 20.56 -3.39 25.33
CA LEU A 123 19.69 -3.40 26.51
C LEU A 123 20.06 -4.52 27.48
N ASN A 124 20.18 -4.16 28.75
CA ASN A 124 20.42 -5.07 29.86
C ASN A 124 19.28 -4.94 30.88
N LEU A 125 18.80 -6.08 31.38
CA LEU A 125 17.87 -6.15 32.50
C LEU A 125 18.68 -6.22 33.79
N GLN A 126 18.50 -5.23 34.67
CA GLN A 126 19.16 -5.20 35.97
C GLN A 126 18.16 -5.61 37.06
N THR A 127 18.57 -6.54 37.92
CA THR A 127 17.83 -6.87 39.15
C THR A 127 18.42 -6.08 40.30
N ILE A 128 17.57 -5.43 41.08
CA ILE A 128 17.98 -4.62 42.25
C ILE A 128 17.38 -5.27 43.49
N GLU A 129 18.21 -5.70 44.42
CA GLU A 129 17.80 -6.14 45.76
C GLU A 129 18.34 -5.14 46.78
N ASN A 130 17.47 -4.64 47.66
CA ASN A 130 17.82 -3.69 48.72
C ASN A 130 18.60 -2.45 48.21
N GLY A 131 18.31 -1.98 46.99
CA GLY A 131 18.98 -0.81 46.40
C GLY A 131 20.33 -1.08 45.75
N VAL A 132 20.81 -2.34 45.78
CA VAL A 132 22.07 -2.76 45.16
C VAL A 132 21.78 -3.58 43.89
N PRO A 133 22.38 -3.25 42.74
CA PRO A 133 22.29 -4.07 41.54
C PRO A 133 22.94 -5.45 41.80
N THR A 134 22.15 -6.52 41.75
CA THR A 134 22.61 -7.89 42.05
C THR A 134 22.88 -8.71 40.80
N SER A 135 22.22 -8.40 39.67
CA SER A 135 22.48 -9.10 38.40
C SER A 135 22.18 -8.22 37.18
N SER A 136 22.83 -8.52 36.05
CA SER A 136 22.62 -7.87 34.76
C SER A 136 22.52 -8.92 33.65
N THR A 137 21.35 -9.04 33.03
CA THR A 137 21.09 -9.99 31.93
C THR A 137 20.96 -9.24 30.59
N PRO A 138 21.79 -9.53 29.57
CA PRO A 138 21.76 -8.83 28.29
C PRO A 138 20.61 -9.28 27.39
N ILE A 139 19.38 -8.89 27.74
CA ILE A 139 18.15 -9.24 27.01
C ILE A 139 18.10 -8.63 25.59
N GLY A 140 18.82 -7.53 25.36
CA GLY A 140 18.84 -6.81 24.09
C GLY A 140 19.35 -7.64 22.91
N LEU A 141 20.30 -8.54 23.15
CA LEU A 141 20.88 -9.43 22.13
C LEU A 141 19.83 -10.32 21.46
N ALA A 142 18.76 -10.68 22.17
CA ALA A 142 17.63 -11.41 21.59
C ALA A 142 16.54 -10.46 21.08
N ILE A 143 16.19 -9.43 21.86
CA ILE A 143 15.07 -8.53 21.56
C ILE A 143 15.30 -7.75 20.27
N GLY A 144 16.45 -7.09 20.12
CA GLY A 144 16.72 -6.22 18.97
C GLY A 144 16.70 -7.00 17.65
N PRO A 145 17.55 -8.03 17.49
CA PRO A 145 17.56 -8.88 16.31
C PRO A 145 16.24 -9.62 16.07
N GLY A 146 15.59 -10.13 17.14
CA GLY A 146 14.31 -10.83 17.03
C GLY A 146 13.20 -9.94 16.47
N LEU A 147 13.05 -8.73 17.00
CA LEU A 147 12.08 -7.76 16.50
C LEU A 147 12.41 -7.32 15.06
N ALA A 148 13.67 -7.04 14.76
CA ALA A 148 14.10 -6.68 13.40
C ALA A 148 13.74 -7.80 12.40
N GLY A 149 14.15 -9.04 12.68
CA GLY A 149 13.96 -10.19 11.81
C GLY A 149 12.49 -10.49 11.54
N VAL A 150 11.67 -10.60 12.59
CA VAL A 150 10.23 -10.90 12.46
C VAL A 150 9.51 -9.83 11.61
N ASN A 151 9.79 -8.56 11.85
CA ASN A 151 9.17 -7.48 11.09
C ASN A 151 9.63 -7.43 9.63
N MET A 152 10.92 -7.71 9.36
CA MET A 152 11.45 -7.79 8.00
C MET A 152 10.78 -8.91 7.20
N ILE A 153 10.63 -10.10 7.80
CA ILE A 153 9.97 -11.25 7.18
C ILE A 153 8.49 -10.93 6.91
N ALA A 154 7.78 -10.41 7.91
CA ALA A 154 6.36 -10.06 7.77
C ALA A 154 6.13 -9.01 6.67
N ALA A 155 6.92 -7.93 6.64
CA ALA A 155 6.83 -6.92 5.61
C ALA A 155 7.25 -7.42 4.23
N GLY A 156 8.27 -8.29 4.16
CA GLY A 156 8.70 -8.92 2.92
C GLY A 156 7.61 -9.79 2.31
N SER A 157 6.98 -10.64 3.13
CA SER A 157 5.84 -11.48 2.72
C SER A 157 4.64 -10.65 2.27
N ALA A 158 4.25 -9.64 3.05
CA ALA A 158 3.17 -8.73 2.71
C ALA A 158 3.43 -7.98 1.39
N ASN A 159 4.66 -7.47 1.20
CA ASN A 159 5.05 -6.82 -0.04
C ASN A 159 5.05 -7.77 -1.25
N LYS A 160 5.42 -9.05 -1.07
CA LYS A 160 5.37 -10.04 -2.14
C LYS A 160 3.93 -10.23 -2.61
N LYS A 161 2.98 -10.42 -1.67
CA LYS A 161 1.55 -10.54 -1.98
C LYS A 161 1.03 -9.31 -2.74
N PHE A 162 1.33 -8.11 -2.23
CA PHE A 162 0.93 -6.85 -2.87
C PHE A 162 1.50 -6.73 -4.30
N LYS A 163 2.79 -7.07 -4.50
CA LYS A 163 3.41 -7.05 -5.82
C LYS A 163 2.71 -8.01 -6.78
N THR A 164 2.47 -9.25 -6.33
CA THR A 164 1.82 -10.27 -7.16
C THR A 164 0.45 -9.78 -7.62
N GLU A 165 -0.37 -9.27 -6.71
CA GLU A 165 -1.70 -8.79 -7.05
C GLU A 165 -1.67 -7.57 -7.99
N MET A 166 -0.77 -6.61 -7.75
CA MET A 166 -0.56 -5.47 -8.66
C MET A 166 -0.17 -5.91 -10.08
N LEU A 167 0.66 -6.93 -10.22
CA LEU A 167 1.09 -7.40 -11.54
C LEU A 167 0.05 -8.28 -12.23
N GLU A 168 -0.67 -9.11 -11.47
CA GLU A 168 -1.76 -9.96 -11.97
C GLU A 168 -2.90 -9.10 -12.53
N TYR A 169 -3.25 -8.02 -11.83
CA TYR A 169 -4.31 -7.09 -12.24
C TYR A 169 -3.77 -5.85 -12.96
N ASN A 170 -2.64 -5.96 -13.68
CA ASN A 170 -2.20 -4.89 -14.56
C ASN A 170 -3.10 -4.83 -15.80
N ILE A 171 -3.83 -3.72 -15.94
CA ILE A 171 -4.77 -3.50 -17.05
C ILE A 171 -4.17 -2.64 -18.17
N ASN A 172 -3.02 -2.00 -17.93
CA ASN A 172 -2.39 -1.16 -18.95
C ASN A 172 -1.91 -2.00 -20.14
N GLY A 173 -2.30 -1.62 -21.35
CA GLY A 173 -2.02 -2.37 -22.58
C GLY A 173 -2.87 -3.63 -22.76
N THR A 174 -3.86 -3.88 -21.89
CA THR A 174 -4.74 -5.04 -22.06
C THR A 174 -5.79 -4.81 -23.12
N LEU A 175 -6.05 -5.85 -23.92
CA LEU A 175 -7.14 -5.89 -24.88
C LEU A 175 -8.47 -6.18 -24.15
N LEU A 176 -9.45 -5.32 -24.37
CA LEU A 176 -10.84 -5.42 -23.95
C LEU A 176 -11.66 -5.82 -25.18
N LYS A 177 -11.97 -7.12 -25.32
CA LYS A 177 -12.80 -7.58 -26.43
C LYS A 177 -14.22 -7.03 -26.32
N LYS A 178 -14.93 -6.95 -27.45
CA LYS A 178 -16.38 -6.68 -27.47
C LYS A 178 -17.12 -7.62 -26.51
N GLY A 179 -17.92 -7.04 -25.61
CA GLY A 179 -18.70 -7.73 -24.57
C GLY A 179 -17.90 -8.17 -23.34
N GLU A 180 -16.58 -7.93 -23.30
CA GLU A 180 -15.73 -8.40 -22.22
C GLU A 180 -15.71 -7.45 -21.02
N THR A 181 -15.58 -8.03 -19.82
CA THR A 181 -15.26 -7.29 -18.60
C THR A 181 -13.86 -7.65 -18.11
N LYS A 182 -13.03 -6.63 -17.86
CA LYS A 182 -11.72 -6.77 -17.23
C LYS A 182 -11.67 -6.01 -15.91
N TYR A 183 -10.79 -6.49 -15.03
CA TYR A 183 -10.52 -5.92 -13.72
C TYR A 183 -9.07 -5.49 -13.67
N GLY A 184 -8.79 -4.36 -13.01
CA GLY A 184 -7.48 -3.78 -12.93
C GLY A 184 -7.21 -3.12 -11.59
N LEU A 185 -5.94 -3.11 -11.21
CA LEU A 185 -5.39 -2.27 -10.15
C LEU A 185 -4.44 -1.26 -10.80
N ILE A 186 -4.67 0.01 -10.51
CA ILE A 186 -3.86 1.10 -11.06
C ILE A 186 -3.41 2.05 -9.96
N GLY A 187 -2.16 2.52 -10.06
CA GLY A 187 -1.70 3.63 -9.26
C GLY A 187 -1.89 4.95 -10.02
N ILE A 188 -2.49 5.95 -9.40
CA ILE A 188 -2.61 7.30 -9.97
C ILE A 188 -2.00 8.32 -9.01
N ARG A 189 -1.42 9.40 -9.55
CA ARG A 189 -1.01 10.54 -8.72
C ARG A 189 -2.22 11.44 -8.48
N ALA A 190 -2.65 11.49 -7.23
CA ALA A 190 -3.81 12.27 -6.82
C ALA A 190 -3.72 12.60 -5.33
N ASP A 191 -4.04 13.84 -4.99
CA ASP A 191 -4.13 14.31 -3.61
C ASP A 191 -5.58 14.24 -3.07
N SER A 192 -6.55 13.98 -3.97
CA SER A 192 -8.00 13.92 -3.75
C SER A 192 -8.62 12.62 -4.28
N PHE A 193 -9.93 12.44 -4.06
CA PHE A 193 -10.74 11.31 -4.55
C PHE A 193 -11.68 11.76 -5.67
N ASP A 194 -11.10 12.40 -6.68
CA ASP A 194 -11.87 12.98 -7.76
C ASP A 194 -12.54 11.90 -8.61
N SER A 195 -13.71 12.23 -9.16
CA SER A 195 -14.47 11.29 -9.97
C SER A 195 -13.75 10.95 -11.28
N LEU A 196 -13.77 9.68 -11.63
CA LEU A 196 -13.10 9.12 -12.81
C LEU A 196 -14.09 8.86 -13.96
N LYS A 197 -13.63 9.12 -15.18
CA LYS A 197 -14.35 8.84 -16.42
C LYS A 197 -13.39 8.30 -17.48
N LEU A 198 -13.91 7.49 -18.41
CA LEU A 198 -13.17 7.05 -19.59
C LEU A 198 -13.21 8.11 -20.69
N LYS A 199 -12.09 8.25 -21.39
CA LYS A 199 -12.00 8.90 -22.70
C LYS A 199 -11.68 7.83 -23.73
N ILE A 200 -12.50 7.76 -24.77
CA ILE A 200 -12.34 6.82 -25.88
C ILE A 200 -11.74 7.58 -27.06
N GLU A 201 -10.69 7.04 -27.67
CA GLU A 201 -10.04 7.57 -28.88
C GLU A 201 -10.60 6.95 -30.18
#